data_AF-B9TNJ6-F1
#
_entry.id   AF-B9TNJ6-F1
#
_cell.length_a   1.000
_cell.length_b   1.000
_cell.length_c   1.000
_cell.angle_alpha   90.00
_cell.angle_beta   90.00
_cell.angle_gamma   90.00
#
_symmetry.space_group_name_H-M   'P 1'
#
loop_
_entity.id
_entity.type
_entity.pdbx_description
1 polymer ?
#
loop_
_entity_poly.entity_id
_entity_poly.type
_entity_poly.pdbx_seq_one_letter_code
_entity_poly.pdbx_strand_id
1 'polypeptide(L)'
;AAQASIVNPTHEHTQLAIQQAPGTLVVLADLGKAAQESILTPQEKAIFAQRIANAGTAVVAWVDFLSDLDKSQVQMQRARSFRIGKDLYEQKFAFEIQSASTGEQTYQKVLAARDELLTRMDGLADQLWDKTMGSAAKPVDRYKKIGMVIDKLSLQHTTAANFLPEIRRQIPQLQEYVIRNNLVTIDPSKPLVVRETPLYQRGVAGASIDAPGPYRPKDKTYYNVTPLDGLTPEQAESSLREYNNWMLQILNIHEAIPGHYTQLMNANRSPSLVKALFGNGAMVEGWAVYGERMMLDRAMRHALTVAD
;
A
#
# COMPACT_ATOMS: atom_id res chain seq x y z
N ALA A 1 -3.05 17.33 27.88
CA ALA A 1 -1.79 16.58 27.68
C ALA A 1 -1.23 16.80 26.28
N ALA A 2 -1.91 16.36 25.21
CA ALA A 2 -1.42 16.50 23.83
C ALA A 2 -1.08 17.96 23.42
N GLN A 3 -1.96 18.91 23.73
CA GLN A 3 -1.70 20.34 23.49
C GLN A 3 -0.41 20.83 24.17
N ALA A 4 -0.14 20.38 25.40
CA ALA A 4 1.02 20.80 26.18
C ALA A 4 2.33 20.14 25.72
N SER A 5 2.26 18.99 25.04
CA SER A 5 3.45 18.31 24.51
C SER A 5 3.88 18.80 23.14
N ILE A 6 3.04 19.54 22.42
CA ILE A 6 3.36 20.07 21.09
C ILE A 6 4.25 21.31 21.25
N VAL A 7 5.51 21.18 20.80
CA VAL A 7 6.48 22.28 20.78
C VAL A 7 7.06 22.37 19.38
N ASN A 8 6.78 23.49 18.68
CA ASN A 8 7.27 23.78 17.33
C ASN A 8 7.08 22.60 16.34
N PRO A 9 5.83 22.18 16.05
CA PRO A 9 5.59 21.09 15.12
C PRO A 9 5.91 21.51 13.68
N THR A 10 5.94 20.53 12.79
CA THR A 10 5.97 20.75 11.34
C THR A 10 4.58 21.14 10.86
N HIS A 11 4.48 21.95 9.81
CA HIS A 11 3.19 22.29 9.20
C HIS A 11 2.46 21.03 8.68
N GLU A 12 3.20 20.13 8.02
CA GLU A 12 2.65 18.94 7.36
C GLU A 12 1.97 17.98 8.36
N HIS A 13 2.60 17.70 9.50
CA HIS A 13 2.00 16.83 10.52
C HIS A 13 0.85 17.53 11.28
N THR A 14 0.86 18.87 11.41
CA THR A 14 -0.30 19.62 11.94
C THR A 14 -1.49 19.44 11.01
N GLN A 15 -1.31 19.64 9.71
CA GLN A 15 -2.36 19.47 8.72
C GLN A 15 -2.88 18.03 8.67
N LEU A 16 -1.99 17.04 8.72
CA LEU A 16 -2.40 15.64 8.77
C LEU A 16 -3.26 15.34 10.02
N ALA A 17 -2.88 15.86 11.18
CA ALA A 17 -3.65 15.67 12.41
C ALA A 17 -5.05 16.32 12.33
N ILE A 18 -5.18 17.47 11.66
CA ILE A 18 -6.48 18.10 11.37
C ILE A 18 -7.31 17.20 10.44
N GLN A 19 -6.71 16.69 9.36
CA GLN A 19 -7.40 15.86 8.37
C GLN A 19 -7.87 14.51 8.93
N GLN A 20 -7.18 13.95 9.93
CA GLN A 20 -7.53 12.67 10.54
C GLN A 20 -8.66 12.78 11.58
N ALA A 21 -8.84 13.95 12.20
CA ALA A 21 -9.78 14.13 13.29
C ALA A 21 -11.26 13.82 12.95
N PRO A 22 -11.79 14.17 11.76
CA PRO A 22 -13.14 13.79 11.35
C PRO A 22 -13.41 12.28 11.42
N GLY A 23 -12.41 11.44 11.14
CA GLY A 23 -12.53 9.99 11.25
C GLY A 23 -12.86 9.52 12.67
N THR A 24 -12.39 10.24 13.69
CA THR A 24 -12.73 9.94 15.10
C THR A 24 -14.20 10.22 15.40
N LEU A 25 -14.78 11.27 14.81
CA LEU A 25 -16.20 11.60 15.00
C LEU A 25 -17.12 10.54 14.41
N VAL A 26 -16.74 9.95 13.26
CA VAL A 26 -17.47 8.82 12.66
C VAL A 26 -17.49 7.62 13.61
N VAL A 27 -16.33 7.24 14.16
CA VAL A 27 -16.23 6.14 15.14
C VAL A 27 -17.10 6.40 16.37
N LEU A 28 -17.10 7.64 16.89
CA LEU A 28 -17.93 8.00 18.04
C LEU A 28 -19.44 7.88 17.73
N ALA A 29 -19.87 8.26 16.52
CA ALA A 29 -21.25 8.11 16.09
C ALA A 29 -21.67 6.63 15.99
N ASP A 30 -20.83 5.79 15.40
CA ASP A 30 -21.07 4.34 15.28
C ASP A 30 -21.13 3.67 16.65
N LEU A 31 -20.23 4.04 17.57
CA LEU A 31 -20.27 3.58 18.96
C LEU A 31 -21.57 3.99 19.66
N GLY A 32 -22.06 5.20 19.40
CA GLY A 32 -23.34 5.68 19.94
C GLY A 32 -24.51 4.81 19.47
N LYS A 33 -24.57 4.50 18.18
CA LYS A 33 -25.58 3.60 17.61
C LYS A 33 -25.50 2.20 18.21
N ALA A 34 -24.29 1.61 18.24
CA ALA A 34 -24.07 0.29 18.80
C ALA A 34 -24.47 0.21 20.29
N ALA A 35 -24.18 1.25 21.07
CA ALA A 35 -24.58 1.32 22.47
C ALA A 35 -26.11 1.33 22.64
N GLN A 36 -26.84 2.04 21.78
CA GLN A 36 -28.32 2.05 21.82
C GLN A 36 -28.92 0.69 21.48
N GLU A 37 -28.34 -0.02 20.51
CA GLU A 37 -28.77 -1.36 20.06
C GLU A 37 -28.35 -2.49 21.04
N SER A 38 -27.50 -2.17 22.02
CA SER A 38 -26.95 -3.16 22.97
C SER A 38 -27.91 -3.55 24.11
N ILE A 39 -27.47 -4.56 24.87
CA ILE A 39 -28.10 -5.05 26.11
C ILE A 39 -27.83 -4.17 27.34
N LEU A 40 -27.11 -3.05 27.19
CA LEU A 40 -26.80 -2.16 28.30
C LEU A 40 -28.08 -1.65 28.99
N THR A 41 -28.00 -1.43 30.30
CA THR A 41 -29.10 -0.84 31.06
C THR A 41 -29.37 0.60 30.61
N PRO A 42 -30.57 1.16 30.87
CA PRO A 42 -30.88 2.55 30.55
C PRO A 42 -29.88 3.55 31.16
N GLN A 43 -29.43 3.29 32.40
CA GLN A 43 -28.44 4.13 33.08
C GLN A 43 -27.07 4.08 32.39
N GLU A 44 -26.61 2.89 32.00
CA GLU A 44 -25.34 2.74 31.27
C GLU A 44 -25.41 3.41 29.90
N LYS A 45 -26.52 3.27 29.16
CA LYS A 45 -26.74 3.97 27.88
C LYS A 45 -26.69 5.49 28.04
N ALA A 46 -27.28 6.02 29.12
CA ALA A 46 -27.22 7.45 29.41
C ALA A 46 -25.78 7.92 29.72
N ILE A 47 -25.03 7.17 30.54
CA ILE A 47 -23.61 7.47 30.83
C ILE A 47 -22.78 7.40 29.55
N PHE A 48 -23.03 6.40 28.70
CA PHE A 48 -22.31 6.20 27.45
C PHE A 48 -22.55 7.37 26.48
N ALA A 49 -23.81 7.77 26.31
CA ALA A 49 -24.18 8.92 25.49
C ALA A 49 -23.51 10.22 25.98
N GLN A 50 -23.50 10.46 27.30
CA GLN A 50 -22.81 11.63 27.87
C GLN A 50 -21.30 11.60 27.60
N ARG A 51 -20.66 10.43 27.72
CA ARG A 51 -19.23 10.28 27.46
C ARG A 51 -18.89 10.47 25.99
N ILE A 52 -19.72 9.97 25.06
CA ILE A 52 -19.58 10.23 23.62
C ILE A 52 -19.68 11.73 23.34
N ALA A 53 -20.69 12.41 23.89
CA ALA A 53 -20.86 13.85 23.69
C ALA A 53 -19.63 14.62 24.18
N ASN A 54 -19.13 14.30 25.39
CA ASN A 54 -17.93 14.92 25.93
C ASN A 54 -16.68 14.64 25.07
N ALA A 55 -16.53 13.42 24.56
CA ALA A 55 -15.43 13.06 23.66
C ALA A 55 -15.52 13.82 22.33
N GLY A 56 -16.72 13.94 21.75
CA GLY A 56 -16.96 14.73 20.53
C GLY A 56 -16.56 16.19 20.71
N THR A 57 -16.98 16.82 21.81
CA THR A 57 -16.58 18.19 22.16
C THR A 57 -15.06 18.32 22.29
N ALA A 58 -14.39 17.35 22.92
CA ALA A 58 -12.94 17.35 23.06
C ALA A 58 -12.20 17.22 21.72
N VAL A 59 -12.72 16.41 20.79
CA VAL A 59 -12.17 16.28 19.42
C VAL A 59 -12.33 17.58 18.64
N VAL A 60 -13.50 18.23 18.70
CA VAL A 60 -13.71 19.53 18.03
C VAL A 60 -12.76 20.58 18.59
N ALA A 61 -12.66 20.70 19.92
CA ALA A 61 -11.73 21.65 20.55
C ALA A 61 -10.25 21.36 20.20
N TRP A 62 -9.90 20.09 19.97
CA TRP A 62 -8.57 19.71 19.49
C TRP A 62 -8.32 20.16 18.05
N VAL A 63 -9.31 20.00 17.16
CA VAL A 63 -9.24 20.48 15.77
C VAL A 63 -9.13 22.00 15.71
N ASP A 64 -9.89 22.73 16.53
CA ASP A 64 -9.81 24.19 16.62
C ASP A 64 -8.40 24.64 17.02
N PHE A 65 -7.85 24.02 18.08
CA PHE A 65 -6.47 24.27 18.52
C PHE A 65 -5.44 24.04 17.40
N LEU A 66 -5.53 22.90 16.69
CA LEU A 66 -4.60 22.59 15.60
C LEU A 66 -4.80 23.54 14.41
N SER A 67 -6.03 23.93 14.11
CA SER A 67 -6.34 24.84 13.01
C SER A 67 -5.79 26.24 13.27
N ASP A 68 -5.87 26.72 14.51
CA ASP A 68 -5.28 28.00 14.90
C ASP A 68 -3.75 27.93 14.94
N LEU A 69 -3.18 26.80 15.35
CA LEU A 69 -1.74 26.55 15.24
C LEU A 69 -1.26 26.56 13.78
N ASP A 70 -1.99 25.90 12.88
CA ASP A 70 -1.68 25.87 11.44
C ASP A 70 -1.71 27.28 10.83
N LYS A 71 -2.78 28.04 11.10
CA LYS A 71 -2.87 29.45 10.68
C LYS A 71 -1.69 30.27 11.21
N SER A 72 -1.31 30.07 12.47
CA SER A 72 -0.17 30.76 13.08
C SER A 72 1.15 30.39 12.39
N GLN A 73 1.38 29.11 12.08
CA GLN A 73 2.57 28.64 11.37
C GLN A 73 2.69 29.31 9.99
N VAL A 74 1.58 29.40 9.25
CA VAL A 74 1.52 30.04 7.93
C VAL A 74 1.76 31.55 8.03
N GLN A 75 1.06 32.24 8.94
CA GLN A 75 1.19 33.69 9.11
C GLN A 75 2.60 34.11 9.54
N MET A 76 3.22 33.36 10.43
CA MET A 76 4.57 33.65 10.93
C MET A 76 5.67 33.11 10.02
N GLN A 77 5.31 32.33 8.99
CA GLN A 77 6.26 31.56 8.16
C GLN A 77 7.24 30.75 9.02
N ARG A 78 6.76 30.22 10.14
CA ARG A 78 7.58 29.62 11.19
C ARG A 78 6.98 28.28 11.60
N ALA A 79 7.38 27.25 10.88
CA ALA A 79 7.19 25.86 11.26
C ALA A 79 8.54 25.14 11.28
N ARG A 80 8.65 24.07 12.07
CA ARG A 80 9.80 23.18 11.96
C ARG A 80 9.78 22.50 10.59
N SER A 81 10.95 22.36 9.95
CA SER A 81 11.04 21.57 8.73
C SER A 81 10.65 20.11 8.99
N PHE A 82 9.89 19.50 8.09
CA PHE A 82 9.63 18.05 8.10
C PHE A 82 10.90 17.21 7.87
N ARG A 83 11.99 17.82 7.40
CA ARG A 83 13.27 17.15 7.17
C ARG A 83 13.96 16.97 8.52
N ILE A 84 14.08 15.71 8.95
CA ILE A 84 14.68 15.38 10.25
C ILE A 84 16.21 15.52 10.30
N GLY A 85 16.86 15.70 9.15
CA GLY A 85 18.32 15.82 9.07
C GLY A 85 19.04 14.48 9.09
N LYS A 86 20.32 14.49 8.68
CA LYS A 86 21.12 13.28 8.45
C LYS A 86 21.25 12.39 9.68
N ASP A 87 21.63 12.96 10.83
CA ASP A 87 21.96 12.17 12.02
C ASP A 87 20.72 11.44 12.57
N LEU A 88 19.57 12.12 12.61
CA LEU A 88 18.31 11.49 13.01
C LEU A 88 17.82 10.47 11.97
N TYR A 89 18.02 10.75 10.67
CA TYR A 89 17.65 9.83 9.61
C TYR A 89 18.45 8.53 9.67
N GLU A 90 19.78 8.60 9.84
CA GLU A 90 20.64 7.42 9.93
C GLU A 90 20.30 6.56 11.17
N GLN A 91 20.04 7.20 12.32
CA GLN A 91 19.59 6.47 13.52
C GLN A 91 18.24 5.79 13.30
N LYS A 92 17.25 6.52 12.75
CA LYS A 92 15.92 5.98 12.44
C LYS A 92 16.02 4.81 11.45
N PHE A 93 16.81 4.98 10.39
CA PHE A 93 17.05 3.95 9.38
C PHE A 93 17.66 2.69 9.99
N ALA A 94 18.66 2.83 10.88
CA ALA A 94 19.27 1.69 11.56
C ALA A 94 18.26 0.93 12.45
N PHE A 95 17.39 1.64 13.18
CA PHE A 95 16.37 1.01 14.02
C PHE A 95 15.26 0.31 13.23
N GLU A 96 14.77 0.93 12.15
CA GLU A 96 13.61 0.43 11.42
C GLU A 96 13.97 -0.58 10.32
N ILE A 97 15.03 -0.31 9.56
CA ILE A 97 15.41 -1.16 8.42
C ILE A 97 16.31 -2.30 8.89
N GLN A 98 17.20 -2.04 9.86
CA GLN A 98 18.17 -3.01 10.38
C GLN A 98 19.05 -3.62 9.27
N SER A 99 19.40 -2.79 8.28
CA SER A 99 20.25 -3.17 7.14
C SER A 99 21.72 -3.22 7.52
N ALA A 100 22.49 -4.02 6.79
CA ALA A 100 23.96 -4.00 6.84
C ALA A 100 24.57 -2.74 6.18
N SER A 101 23.78 -1.98 5.42
CA SER A 101 24.18 -0.71 4.81
C SER A 101 23.58 0.48 5.57
N THR A 102 24.27 1.61 5.57
CA THR A 102 23.71 2.88 6.08
C THR A 102 22.63 3.41 5.13
N GLY A 103 21.89 4.43 5.57
CA GLY A 103 20.93 5.14 4.73
C GLY A 103 21.61 5.73 3.49
N GLU A 104 22.75 6.42 3.69
CA GLU A 104 23.56 6.96 2.60
C GLU A 104 24.03 5.89 1.60
N GLN A 105 24.59 4.77 2.08
CA GLN A 105 25.05 3.69 1.20
C GLN A 105 23.89 3.08 0.40
N THR A 106 22.71 2.96 1.02
CA THR A 106 21.50 2.50 0.35
C THR A 106 21.07 3.49 -0.73
N TYR A 107 21.08 4.79 -0.44
CA TYR A 107 20.77 5.85 -1.40
C TYR A 107 21.68 5.80 -2.64
N GLN A 108 22.99 5.64 -2.45
CA GLN A 108 23.94 5.52 -3.58
C GLN A 108 23.66 4.29 -4.45
N LYS A 109 23.32 3.15 -3.84
CA LYS A 109 22.90 1.94 -4.58
C LYS A 109 21.62 2.20 -5.39
N VAL A 110 20.65 2.92 -4.82
CA VAL A 110 19.40 3.28 -5.53
C VAL A 110 19.68 4.18 -6.73
N LEU A 111 20.60 5.14 -6.64
CA LEU A 111 20.95 5.99 -7.77
C LEU A 111 21.53 5.20 -8.95
N ALA A 112 22.41 4.24 -8.68
CA ALA A 112 22.97 3.35 -9.70
C ALA A 112 21.89 2.44 -10.30
N ALA A 113 21.08 1.79 -9.46
CA ALA A 113 19.99 0.91 -9.91
C ALA A 113 18.95 1.66 -10.76
N ARG A 114 18.64 2.92 -10.40
CA ARG A 114 17.74 3.79 -11.18
C ARG A 114 18.27 4.02 -12.59
N ASP A 115 19.56 4.32 -12.73
CA ASP A 115 20.14 4.60 -14.05
C ASP A 115 20.23 3.34 -14.92
N GLU A 116 20.58 2.20 -14.33
CA GLU A 116 20.54 0.90 -15.01
C GLU A 116 19.12 0.58 -15.51
N LEU A 117 18.12 0.76 -14.65
CA LEU A 117 16.71 0.52 -15.01
C LEU A 117 16.26 1.45 -16.14
N LEU A 118 16.54 2.75 -16.05
CA LEU A 118 16.18 3.72 -17.08
C LEU A 118 16.87 3.42 -18.41
N THR A 119 18.12 2.97 -18.39
CA THR A 119 18.84 2.55 -19.61
C THR A 119 18.18 1.34 -20.25
N ARG A 120 17.79 0.34 -19.46
CA ARG A 120 17.05 -0.83 -19.97
C ARG A 120 15.67 -0.45 -20.51
N MET A 121 14.94 0.40 -19.79
CA MET A 121 13.63 0.91 -20.23
C MET A 121 13.74 1.70 -21.53
N ASP A 122 14.81 2.49 -21.71
CA ASP A 122 15.06 3.25 -22.94
C ASP A 122 15.25 2.33 -24.15
N GLY A 123 16.07 1.27 -23.99
CA GLY A 123 16.27 0.26 -25.03
C GLY A 123 15.01 -0.55 -25.34
N LEU A 124 14.17 -0.86 -24.34
CA LEU A 124 12.87 -1.50 -24.58
C LEU A 124 11.88 -0.56 -25.27
N ALA A 125 11.86 0.72 -24.88
CA ALA A 125 11.07 1.73 -25.55
C ALA A 125 11.49 1.88 -27.02
N ASP A 126 12.78 1.72 -27.33
CA ASP A 126 13.25 1.68 -28.71
C ASP A 126 12.69 0.52 -29.51
N GLN A 127 12.70 -0.69 -28.93
CA GLN A 127 12.18 -1.90 -29.57
C GLN A 127 10.67 -1.88 -29.76
N LEU A 128 9.95 -1.22 -28.85
CA LEU A 128 8.49 -1.12 -28.86
C LEU A 128 7.97 0.11 -29.62
N TRP A 129 8.85 1.00 -30.08
CA TRP A 129 8.45 2.30 -30.60
C TRP A 129 7.50 2.18 -31.79
N ASP A 130 7.87 1.46 -32.84
CA ASP A 130 7.04 1.36 -34.05
C ASP A 130 5.69 0.69 -33.76
N LYS A 131 5.65 -0.26 -32.81
CA LYS A 131 4.43 -0.95 -32.38
C LYS A 131 3.49 -0.06 -31.57
N THR A 132 4.02 0.92 -30.86
CA THR A 132 3.24 1.77 -29.94
C THR A 132 2.92 3.14 -30.54
N MET A 133 3.85 3.69 -31.31
CA MET A 133 3.84 5.05 -31.84
C MET A 133 3.75 5.12 -33.37
N GLY A 134 3.85 3.98 -34.07
CA GLY A 134 3.84 3.95 -35.53
C GLY A 134 5.03 4.70 -36.11
N SER A 135 4.78 5.57 -37.10
CA SER A 135 5.81 6.37 -37.77
C SER A 135 6.19 7.67 -37.05
N ALA A 136 5.70 7.90 -35.84
CA ALA A 136 6.02 9.12 -35.10
C ALA A 136 7.52 9.22 -34.80
N ALA A 137 8.06 10.45 -34.87
CA ALA A 137 9.46 10.69 -34.57
C ALA A 137 9.78 10.35 -33.09
N LYS A 138 10.85 9.60 -32.89
CA LYS A 138 11.30 9.16 -31.58
C LYS A 138 12.01 10.30 -30.81
N PRO A 139 11.56 10.65 -29.59
CA PRO A 139 12.26 11.64 -28.77
C PRO A 139 13.68 11.20 -28.42
N VAL A 140 14.61 12.17 -28.40
CA VAL A 140 15.99 11.96 -27.91
C VAL A 140 16.02 11.88 -26.37
N ASP A 141 15.17 12.64 -25.70
CA ASP A 141 15.02 12.56 -24.24
C ASP A 141 14.39 11.20 -23.84
N ARG A 142 15.18 10.38 -23.14
CA ARG A 142 14.78 9.06 -22.67
C ARG A 142 13.52 9.10 -21.83
N TYR A 143 13.35 10.11 -20.97
CA TYR A 143 12.19 10.16 -20.07
C TYR A 143 10.90 10.35 -20.86
N LYS A 144 10.91 11.28 -21.82
CA LYS A 144 9.77 11.48 -22.73
C LYS A 144 9.48 10.24 -23.57
N LYS A 145 10.51 9.60 -24.13
CA LYS A 145 10.37 8.37 -24.93
C LYS A 145 9.73 7.23 -24.13
N ILE A 146 10.30 6.94 -22.96
CA ILE A 146 9.80 5.91 -22.03
C ILE A 146 8.36 6.23 -21.60
N GLY A 147 8.10 7.46 -21.18
CA GLY A 147 6.78 7.91 -20.73
C GLY A 147 5.71 7.70 -21.80
N MET A 148 5.97 8.11 -23.04
CA MET A 148 5.02 7.90 -24.15
C MET A 148 4.70 6.42 -24.36
N VAL A 149 5.71 5.54 -24.36
CA VAL A 149 5.49 4.10 -24.53
C VAL A 149 4.65 3.54 -23.38
N ILE A 150 4.96 3.90 -22.13
CA ILE A 150 4.17 3.50 -20.95
C ILE A 150 2.74 4.03 -21.05
N ASP A 151 2.54 5.30 -21.42
CA ASP A 151 1.21 5.91 -21.59
C ASP A 151 0.38 5.18 -22.64
N LYS A 152 1.00 4.72 -23.73
CA LYS A 152 0.30 3.96 -24.77
C LYS A 152 -0.07 2.56 -24.29
N LEU A 153 0.85 1.88 -23.62
CA LEU A 153 0.61 0.55 -23.07
C LEU A 153 -0.46 0.60 -21.98
N SER A 154 -0.43 1.61 -21.10
CA SER A 154 -1.36 1.71 -19.97
C SER A 154 -2.83 1.77 -20.38
N LEU A 155 -3.15 2.14 -21.62
CA LEU A 155 -4.49 2.04 -22.22
C LEU A 155 -5.05 0.61 -22.31
N GLN A 156 -4.20 -0.41 -22.17
CA GLN A 156 -4.60 -1.82 -22.17
C GLN A 156 -4.89 -2.26 -20.74
N HIS A 157 -6.14 -2.12 -20.33
CA HIS A 157 -6.60 -2.48 -19.00
C HIS A 157 -7.96 -3.17 -19.03
N THR A 158 -8.32 -3.82 -17.93
CA THR A 158 -9.67 -4.33 -17.71
C THR A 158 -10.67 -3.18 -17.53
N THR A 159 -11.95 -3.49 -17.36
CA THR A 159 -12.97 -2.47 -17.04
C THR A 159 -13.14 -2.34 -15.52
N ALA A 160 -13.68 -1.21 -15.05
CA ALA A 160 -13.95 -1.01 -13.62
C ALA A 160 -14.82 -2.13 -13.02
N ALA A 161 -15.86 -2.57 -13.76
CA ALA A 161 -16.73 -3.68 -13.35
C ALA A 161 -16.00 -5.04 -13.30
N ASN A 162 -14.96 -5.22 -14.11
CA ASN A 162 -14.20 -6.46 -14.20
C ASN A 162 -12.91 -6.45 -13.37
N PHE A 163 -12.61 -5.37 -12.63
CA PHE A 163 -11.37 -5.25 -11.86
C PHE A 163 -11.20 -6.38 -10.83
N LEU A 164 -12.19 -6.55 -9.94
CA LEU A 164 -12.18 -7.62 -8.94
C LEU A 164 -12.32 -9.04 -9.56
N PRO A 165 -13.23 -9.29 -10.53
CA PRO A 165 -13.26 -10.55 -11.26
C PRO A 165 -11.92 -10.94 -11.90
N GLU A 166 -11.20 -9.99 -12.48
CA GLU A 166 -9.91 -10.25 -13.12
C GLU A 166 -8.85 -10.67 -12.10
N ILE A 167 -8.80 -10.02 -10.92
CA ILE A 167 -7.92 -10.45 -9.83
C ILE A 167 -8.25 -11.89 -9.40
N ARG A 168 -9.53 -12.19 -9.17
CA ARG A 168 -9.99 -13.54 -8.80
C ARG A 168 -9.59 -14.60 -9.84
N ARG A 169 -9.58 -14.22 -11.12
CA ARG A 169 -9.14 -15.08 -12.22
C ARG A 169 -7.62 -15.32 -12.22
N GLN A 170 -6.82 -14.30 -11.89
CA GLN A 170 -5.35 -14.38 -11.94
C GLN A 170 -4.74 -15.15 -10.75
N ILE A 171 -5.31 -15.06 -9.53
CA ILE A 171 -4.77 -15.74 -8.34
C ILE A 171 -4.51 -17.25 -8.55
N PRO A 172 -5.48 -18.07 -9.02
CA PRO A 172 -5.23 -19.50 -9.22
C PRO A 172 -4.18 -19.77 -10.31
N GLN A 173 -4.06 -18.90 -11.32
CA GLN A 173 -3.03 -19.04 -12.37
C GLN A 173 -1.62 -18.80 -11.82
N LEU A 174 -1.46 -17.79 -10.94
CA LEU A 174 -0.20 -17.55 -10.23
C LEU A 174 0.15 -18.72 -9.31
N GLN A 175 -0.83 -19.25 -8.58
CA GLN A 175 -0.65 -20.43 -7.72
C GLN A 175 -0.18 -21.65 -8.52
N GLU A 176 -0.86 -21.96 -9.62
CA GLU A 176 -0.49 -23.07 -10.50
C GLU A 176 0.92 -22.89 -11.07
N TYR A 177 1.25 -21.68 -11.52
CA TYR A 177 2.59 -21.37 -12.02
C TYR A 177 3.67 -21.61 -10.95
N VAL A 178 3.46 -21.14 -9.73
CA VAL A 178 4.41 -21.32 -8.62
C VAL A 178 4.60 -22.79 -8.26
N ILE A 179 3.50 -23.56 -8.18
CA ILE A 179 3.54 -24.99 -7.87
C ILE A 179 4.25 -25.78 -8.97
N ARG A 180 3.85 -25.58 -10.23
CA ARG A 180 4.40 -26.30 -11.39
C ARG A 180 5.90 -26.07 -11.55
N ASN A 181 6.38 -24.87 -11.24
CA ASN A 181 7.79 -24.52 -11.35
C ASN A 181 8.57 -24.71 -10.05
N ASN A 182 7.96 -25.30 -9.02
CA ASN A 182 8.57 -25.58 -7.72
C ASN A 182 9.29 -24.35 -7.11
N LEU A 183 8.64 -23.17 -7.15
CA LEU A 183 9.27 -21.91 -6.76
C LEU A 183 9.21 -21.68 -5.23
N VAL A 184 8.07 -21.99 -4.62
CA VAL A 184 7.87 -21.90 -3.16
C VAL A 184 6.72 -22.80 -2.73
N THR A 185 6.79 -23.35 -1.52
CA THR A 185 5.74 -24.19 -0.95
C THR A 185 4.51 -23.36 -0.59
N ILE A 186 3.34 -23.79 -1.07
CA ILE A 186 2.02 -23.24 -0.73
C ILE A 186 1.24 -24.27 0.10
N ASP A 187 0.67 -23.83 1.23
CA ASP A 187 -0.16 -24.68 2.09
C ASP A 187 -1.63 -24.61 1.63
N PRO A 188 -2.19 -25.67 1.03
CA PRO A 188 -3.56 -25.66 0.53
C PRO A 188 -4.61 -25.55 1.65
N SER A 189 -4.24 -25.79 2.92
CA SER A 189 -5.15 -25.63 4.06
C SER A 189 -5.38 -24.17 4.48
N LYS A 190 -4.64 -23.23 3.89
CA LYS A 190 -4.67 -21.80 4.23
C LYS A 190 -5.14 -20.92 3.06
N PRO A 191 -6.29 -21.19 2.41
CA PRO A 191 -6.66 -20.54 1.16
C PRO A 191 -6.80 -19.02 1.30
N LEU A 192 -6.30 -18.30 0.30
CA LEU A 192 -6.53 -16.86 0.14
C LEU A 192 -7.96 -16.60 -0.33
N VAL A 193 -8.65 -15.65 0.32
CA VAL A 193 -9.99 -15.22 -0.10
C VAL A 193 -9.92 -13.80 -0.65
N VAL A 194 -10.19 -13.64 -1.94
CA VAL A 194 -10.29 -12.32 -2.58
C VAL A 194 -11.67 -11.71 -2.35
N ARG A 195 -11.72 -10.57 -1.65
CA ARG A 195 -12.97 -9.85 -1.35
C ARG A 195 -12.82 -8.35 -1.60
N GLU A 196 -13.96 -7.67 -1.64
CA GLU A 196 -13.96 -6.21 -1.61
C GLU A 196 -13.45 -5.70 -0.27
N THR A 197 -12.70 -4.61 -0.29
CA THR A 197 -12.30 -3.90 0.93
C THR A 197 -13.55 -3.49 1.71
N PRO A 198 -13.70 -3.91 2.98
CA PRO A 198 -14.82 -3.49 3.83
C PRO A 198 -14.94 -1.97 3.90
N LEU A 199 -16.16 -1.44 3.92
CA LEU A 199 -16.41 0.02 3.84
C LEU A 199 -15.61 0.83 4.87
N TYR A 200 -15.49 0.34 6.11
CA TYR A 200 -14.74 1.00 7.19
C TYR A 200 -13.21 0.97 7.01
N GLN A 201 -12.70 0.15 6.08
CA GLN A 201 -11.28 0.06 5.72
C GLN A 201 -10.97 0.70 4.36
N ARG A 202 -11.99 1.14 3.61
CA ARG A 202 -11.78 1.86 2.35
C ARG A 202 -11.09 3.19 2.66
N GLY A 203 -10.04 3.52 1.91
CA GLY A 203 -9.17 4.64 2.19
C GLY A 203 -8.06 4.75 1.15
N VAL A 204 -6.83 5.01 1.57
CA VAL A 204 -5.70 5.30 0.66
C VAL A 204 -5.18 4.07 -0.07
N ALA A 205 -5.23 2.87 0.53
CA ALA A 205 -4.72 1.65 -0.10
C ALA A 205 -5.75 1.02 -1.06
N GLY A 206 -5.35 0.82 -2.31
CA GLY A 206 -6.17 0.20 -3.35
C GLY A 206 -6.30 -1.32 -3.22
N ALA A 207 -5.28 -1.98 -2.67
CA ALA A 207 -5.28 -3.40 -2.39
C ALA A 207 -4.41 -3.70 -1.15
N SER A 208 -4.73 -4.77 -0.40
CA SER A 208 -3.93 -5.18 0.77
C SER A 208 -4.23 -6.61 1.21
N ILE A 209 -3.27 -7.23 1.90
CA ILE A 209 -3.46 -8.49 2.62
C ILE A 209 -3.90 -8.24 4.07
N ASP A 210 -5.03 -8.83 4.44
CA ASP A 210 -5.53 -8.92 5.82
C ASP A 210 -5.39 -10.37 6.31
N ALA A 211 -4.42 -10.58 7.19
CA ALA A 211 -4.01 -11.90 7.63
C ALA A 211 -4.24 -12.11 9.12
N PRO A 212 -4.42 -13.38 9.56
CA PRO A 212 -4.63 -13.69 10.95
C PRO A 212 -3.46 -13.21 11.82
N GLY A 213 -3.77 -12.44 12.85
CA GLY A 213 -2.81 -12.07 13.89
C GLY A 213 -2.44 -13.26 14.79
N PRO A 214 -1.42 -13.10 15.65
CA PRO A 214 -0.88 -14.18 16.48
C PRO A 214 -1.88 -14.82 17.44
N TYR A 215 -2.93 -14.08 17.82
CA TYR A 215 -3.98 -14.54 18.74
C TYR A 215 -5.18 -15.19 18.04
N ARG A 216 -5.27 -15.13 16.70
CA ARG A 216 -6.31 -15.78 15.90
C ARG A 216 -5.73 -16.49 14.67
N PRO A 217 -4.76 -17.40 14.82
CA PRO A 217 -3.98 -18.00 13.72
C PRO A 217 -4.79 -18.90 12.77
N LYS A 218 -6.05 -19.20 13.12
CA LYS A 218 -6.97 -20.05 12.35
C LYS A 218 -7.90 -19.26 11.44
N ASP A 219 -7.95 -17.93 11.55
CA ASP A 219 -8.77 -17.12 10.66
C ASP A 219 -8.27 -17.20 9.20
N LYS A 220 -9.17 -16.87 8.28
CA LYS A 220 -8.84 -16.78 6.85
C LYS A 220 -7.95 -15.58 6.59
N THR A 221 -7.10 -15.70 5.57
CA THR A 221 -6.40 -14.55 5.01
C THR A 221 -7.24 -13.98 3.86
N TYR A 222 -7.43 -12.67 3.86
CA TYR A 222 -8.17 -11.96 2.84
C TYR A 222 -7.23 -11.12 1.99
N TYR A 223 -7.43 -11.16 0.68
CA TYR A 223 -6.93 -10.14 -0.22
C TYR A 223 -8.05 -9.12 -0.42
N ASN A 224 -7.91 -7.97 0.23
CA ASN A 224 -8.85 -6.87 0.14
C ASN A 224 -8.50 -6.05 -1.09
N VAL A 225 -9.48 -5.89 -1.97
CA VAL A 225 -9.37 -5.06 -3.17
C VAL A 225 -10.45 -4.00 -3.10
N THR A 226 -10.05 -2.74 -3.14
CA THR A 226 -11.00 -1.64 -3.13
C THR A 226 -11.68 -1.58 -4.50
N PRO A 227 -13.01 -1.77 -4.57
CA PRO A 227 -13.71 -1.63 -5.84
C PRO A 227 -13.59 -0.20 -6.35
N LEU A 228 -13.61 -0.03 -7.66
CA LEU A 228 -13.59 1.28 -8.31
C LEU A 228 -15.01 1.90 -8.37
N ASP A 229 -15.86 1.55 -7.42
CA ASP A 229 -17.22 2.10 -7.29
C ASP A 229 -17.16 3.50 -6.64
N GLY A 230 -18.08 4.39 -7.03
CA GLY A 230 -18.14 5.75 -6.48
C GLY A 230 -17.05 6.72 -6.98
N LEU A 231 -16.15 6.28 -7.86
CA LEU A 231 -15.20 7.16 -8.57
C LEU A 231 -15.86 7.86 -9.77
N THR A 232 -15.36 9.03 -10.14
CA THR A 232 -15.72 9.62 -11.45
C THR A 232 -15.14 8.77 -12.59
N PRO A 233 -15.69 8.85 -13.82
CA PRO A 233 -15.12 8.14 -14.97
C PRO A 233 -13.63 8.39 -15.17
N GLU A 234 -13.16 9.62 -14.95
CA GLU A 234 -11.76 10.01 -15.10
C GLU A 234 -10.88 9.39 -14.01
N GLN A 235 -11.36 9.32 -12.77
CA GLN A 235 -10.66 8.70 -11.65
C GLN A 235 -10.56 7.18 -11.84
N ALA A 236 -11.64 6.54 -12.29
CA ALA A 236 -11.65 5.12 -12.60
C ALA A 236 -10.69 4.77 -13.75
N GLU A 237 -10.72 5.55 -14.83
CA GLU A 237 -9.78 5.42 -15.96
C GLU A 237 -8.32 5.59 -15.51
N SER A 238 -8.02 6.61 -14.69
CA SER A 238 -6.68 6.81 -14.15
C SER A 238 -6.21 5.61 -13.33
N SER A 239 -7.08 5.06 -12.47
CA SER A 239 -6.78 3.88 -11.66
C SER A 239 -6.55 2.64 -12.53
N LEU A 240 -7.35 2.45 -13.59
CA LEU A 240 -7.19 1.31 -14.50
C LEU A 240 -5.93 1.40 -15.35
N ARG A 241 -5.46 2.61 -15.70
CA ARG A 241 -4.16 2.79 -16.36
C ARG A 241 -2.98 2.48 -15.45
N GLU A 242 -3.08 2.85 -14.17
CA GLU A 242 -2.10 2.48 -13.16
C GLU A 242 -2.07 0.95 -12.99
N TYR A 243 -3.23 0.31 -12.82
CA TYR A 243 -3.40 -1.14 -12.72
C TYR A 243 -3.79 -1.77 -14.06
N ASN A 244 -3.03 -1.43 -15.11
CA ASN A 244 -3.22 -1.99 -16.44
C ASN A 244 -2.94 -3.51 -16.49
N ASN A 245 -3.13 -4.13 -17.65
CA ASN A 245 -3.03 -5.59 -17.81
C ASN A 245 -1.71 -6.21 -17.31
N TRP A 246 -0.60 -5.46 -17.32
CA TRP A 246 0.68 -5.93 -16.80
C TRP A 246 0.85 -5.58 -15.32
N MET A 247 0.55 -4.35 -14.92
CA MET A 247 0.71 -3.90 -13.54
C MET A 247 -0.24 -4.61 -12.57
N LEU A 248 -1.44 -4.99 -13.01
CA LEU A 248 -2.37 -5.78 -12.19
C LEU A 248 -1.81 -7.16 -11.86
N GLN A 249 -1.09 -7.79 -12.78
CA GLN A 249 -0.42 -9.07 -12.52
C GLN A 249 0.74 -8.89 -11.54
N ILE A 250 1.53 -7.83 -11.67
CA ILE A 250 2.63 -7.49 -10.75
C ILE A 250 2.07 -7.22 -9.35
N LEU A 251 0.97 -6.46 -9.24
CA LEU A 251 0.27 -6.23 -7.97
C LEU A 251 -0.18 -7.55 -7.34
N ASN A 252 -0.79 -8.44 -8.12
CA ASN A 252 -1.23 -9.75 -7.61
C ASN A 252 -0.06 -10.65 -7.20
N ILE A 253 1.10 -10.51 -7.85
CA ILE A 253 2.34 -11.18 -7.42
C ILE A 253 2.81 -10.59 -6.08
N HIS A 254 2.86 -9.26 -5.96
CA HIS A 254 3.30 -8.52 -4.79
C HIS A 254 2.43 -8.83 -3.56
N GLU A 255 1.12 -8.70 -3.70
CA GLU A 255 0.17 -8.88 -2.61
C GLU A 255 -0.04 -10.37 -2.29
N ALA A 256 -0.23 -11.20 -3.32
CA ALA A 256 -0.72 -12.56 -3.10
C ALA A 256 0.38 -13.63 -3.29
N ILE A 257 0.67 -13.99 -4.53
CA ILE A 257 1.42 -15.20 -4.86
C ILE A 257 2.54 -14.90 -5.86
N PRO A 258 3.82 -15.09 -5.51
CA PRO A 258 4.37 -15.57 -4.23
C PRO A 258 4.67 -14.48 -3.17
N GLY A 259 4.04 -13.30 -3.24
CA GLY A 259 4.33 -12.16 -2.35
C GLY A 259 3.76 -12.25 -0.92
N HIS A 260 3.14 -11.19 -0.42
CA HIS A 260 2.78 -11.03 1.00
C HIS A 260 1.98 -12.21 1.57
N TYR A 261 0.90 -12.66 0.90
CA TYR A 261 0.13 -13.81 1.40
C TYR A 261 1.00 -15.06 1.57
N THR A 262 1.84 -15.37 0.59
CA THR A 262 2.70 -16.56 0.63
C THR A 262 3.77 -16.43 1.71
N GLN A 263 4.36 -15.24 1.86
CA GLN A 263 5.33 -14.92 2.91
C GLN A 263 4.71 -15.10 4.30
N LEU A 264 3.53 -14.53 4.51
CA LEU A 264 2.86 -14.49 5.81
C LEU A 264 2.29 -15.85 6.21
N MET A 265 1.75 -16.60 5.24
CA MET A 265 1.38 -18.00 5.43
C MET A 265 2.58 -18.83 5.93
N ASN A 266 3.78 -18.61 5.40
CA ASN A 266 4.99 -19.29 5.88
C ASN A 266 5.46 -18.75 7.24
N ALA A 267 5.40 -17.43 7.46
CA ALA A 267 5.77 -16.81 8.73
C ALA A 267 4.92 -17.32 9.91
N ASN A 268 3.63 -17.58 9.68
CA ASN A 268 2.70 -18.12 10.67
C ASN A 268 3.03 -19.53 11.18
N ARG A 269 4.02 -20.23 10.57
CA ARG A 269 4.54 -21.51 11.11
C ARG A 269 5.45 -21.30 12.33
N SER A 270 5.94 -20.08 12.55
CA SER A 270 6.83 -19.76 13.66
C SER A 270 6.02 -19.40 14.93
N PRO A 271 6.26 -20.06 16.08
CA PRO A 271 5.51 -19.80 17.32
C PRO A 271 5.95 -18.53 18.08
N SER A 272 6.96 -17.79 17.60
CA SER A 272 7.52 -16.63 18.31
C SER A 272 6.59 -15.42 18.28
N LEU A 273 6.04 -15.05 19.44
CA LEU A 273 5.28 -13.81 19.62
C LEU A 273 6.11 -12.56 19.33
N VAL A 274 7.41 -12.57 19.66
CA VAL A 274 8.31 -11.43 19.40
C VAL A 274 8.35 -11.14 17.89
N LYS A 275 8.53 -12.16 17.04
CA LYS A 275 8.55 -11.96 15.58
C LYS A 275 7.18 -11.57 15.01
N ALA A 276 6.10 -12.03 15.64
CA ALA A 276 4.74 -11.69 15.20
C ALA A 276 4.36 -10.24 15.55
N LEU A 277 4.87 -9.70 16.67
CA LEU A 277 4.55 -8.34 17.14
C LEU A 277 5.57 -7.30 16.67
N PHE A 278 6.83 -7.69 16.52
CA PHE A 278 7.95 -6.80 16.17
C PHE A 278 8.62 -7.28 14.86
N GLY A 279 7.81 -7.47 13.83
CA GLY A 279 8.28 -7.84 12.49
C GLY A 279 9.14 -6.75 11.85
N ASN A 280 10.00 -7.13 10.92
CA ASN A 280 10.82 -6.19 10.15
C ASN A 280 10.12 -5.89 8.81
N GLY A 281 9.64 -4.65 8.64
CA GLY A 281 8.93 -4.23 7.43
C GLY A 281 9.79 -4.31 6.17
N ALA A 282 11.08 -4.00 6.25
CA ALA A 282 11.98 -4.07 5.10
C ALA A 282 12.11 -5.50 4.54
N MET A 283 12.09 -6.53 5.39
CA MET A 283 12.07 -7.92 4.96
C MET A 283 10.74 -8.31 4.31
N VAL A 284 9.61 -7.87 4.88
CA VAL A 284 8.27 -8.17 4.37
C VAL A 284 8.06 -7.56 2.98
N GLU A 285 8.34 -6.26 2.83
CA GLU A 285 8.23 -5.54 1.55
C GLU A 285 9.29 -6.00 0.55
N GLY A 286 10.53 -6.21 1.02
CA GLY A 286 11.62 -6.70 0.18
C GLY A 286 11.33 -8.08 -0.40
N TRP A 287 10.63 -8.96 0.32
CA TRP A 287 10.17 -10.25 -0.20
C TRP A 287 9.16 -10.08 -1.34
N ALA A 288 8.16 -9.21 -1.19
CA ALA A 288 7.13 -8.99 -2.20
C ALA A 288 7.76 -8.46 -3.50
N VAL A 289 8.61 -7.43 -3.40
CA VAL A 289 9.36 -6.86 -4.55
C VAL A 289 10.32 -7.89 -5.18
N TYR A 290 10.99 -8.71 -4.37
CA TYR A 290 11.78 -9.83 -4.88
C TYR A 290 10.92 -10.84 -5.65
N GLY A 291 9.73 -11.17 -5.14
CA GLY A 291 8.77 -12.07 -5.75
C GLY A 291 8.37 -11.62 -7.16
N GLU A 292 8.12 -10.33 -7.36
CA GLU A 292 7.85 -9.74 -8.67
C GLU A 292 8.98 -10.03 -9.66
N ARG A 293 10.21 -9.67 -9.30
CA ARG A 293 11.38 -9.84 -10.15
C ARG A 293 11.65 -11.31 -10.47
N MET A 294 11.55 -12.16 -9.45
CA MET A 294 11.76 -13.62 -9.58
C MET A 294 10.76 -14.25 -10.55
N MET A 295 9.48 -13.89 -10.44
CA MET A 295 8.43 -14.38 -11.34
C MET A 295 8.68 -13.95 -12.79
N LEU A 296 9.04 -12.68 -13.01
CA LEU A 296 9.37 -12.16 -14.34
C LEU A 296 10.57 -12.89 -14.96
N ASP A 297 11.66 -13.05 -14.19
CA ASP A 297 12.88 -13.68 -14.70
C ASP A 297 12.67 -15.18 -15.01
N ARG A 298 11.84 -15.88 -14.24
CA ARG A 298 11.47 -17.28 -14.52
C ARG A 298 10.52 -17.42 -15.71
N ALA A 299 9.54 -16.52 -15.84
CA ALA A 299 8.61 -16.52 -16.97
C ALA A 299 9.33 -16.23 -18.30
N MET A 300 10.25 -15.26 -18.31
CA MET A 300 11.06 -14.95 -19.50
C MET A 300 11.98 -16.11 -19.89
N ARG A 301 12.60 -16.80 -18.93
CA ARG A 301 13.42 -18.00 -19.22
C ARG A 301 12.59 -19.13 -19.81
N HIS A 302 11.37 -19.36 -19.31
CA HIS A 302 10.47 -20.37 -19.86
C HIS A 302 10.04 -20.07 -21.30
N ALA A 303 9.77 -18.79 -21.63
CA ALA A 303 9.43 -18.39 -22.99
C ALA A 303 10.58 -18.65 -23.99
N LEU A 304 11.83 -18.51 -23.55
CA LEU A 304 13.00 -18.81 -24.38
C LEU A 304 13.21 -20.32 -24.56
N THR A 305 12.97 -21.14 -23.53
CA THR A 305 13.15 -22.61 -23.61
C THR A 305 12.05 -23.35 -24.38
N VAL A 306 10.90 -22.72 -24.64
CA VAL A 306 9.77 -23.31 -25.39
C VAL A 306 9.78 -22.84 -26.87
N ALA A 307 10.64 -21.88 -27.20
CA ALA A 307 10.84 -21.39 -28.56
C ALA A 307 11.96 -22.13 -29.32
N ASP A 308 12.65 -23.06 -28.66
CA ASP A 308 13.62 -24.02 -29.20
C ASP A 308 12.98 -25.43 -29.28
#